data_AF-A0A6J0ZMK5-F1
#
_entry.id   AF-A0A6J0ZMK5-F1
#
_cell.length_a   1.000
_cell.length_b   1.000
_cell.length_c   1.000
_cell.angle_alpha   90.00
_cell.angle_beta   90.00
_cell.angle_gamma   90.00
#
_symmetry.space_group_name_H-M   'P 1'
#
loop_
_entity.id
_entity.type
_entity.pdbx_description
1 polymer ?
#
loop_
_entity_poly.entity_id
_entity_poly.type
_entity_poly.pdbx_seq_one_letter_code
_entity_poly.pdbx_strand_id
1 'polypeptide(L)'
;MALASKFQPWLLLPVSFLLATNVHGCANAEPQVPCYFIFGDSLSDDGNNNNLATTAKVNYSPYGIDFPRGPTGRFSNGRTMQDIIVQLLDFEEFIPPFATARGIEILKGVNYASGSAGILNETGEQLGDRISMNKQLSNHQIIISTMGEILGKCSASKLLSKCIYAVQIGSNDYLNNYFIPEFYNTSRFYTPDQYAAYLIEQYSRQIKTLYNDGARMLALFGIGLIGCTPNAIAVYGTNGSLCVEKLDNAAQLFNERLISLVDELNSNLTDATFTYLNPSGTDTANSLGFTVTNASCCQVGSDGELCIPDSEPCTDRSQYVFWDGVHPSDAWNLLIATEAYTSQSSTQAYPLNIQKLAQLQSNDEGDDVCPWSVVGESSGIVMLSYLLV
;
A
#
# COMPACT_ATOMS: atom_id res chain seq x y z
N MET A 1 68.13 -62.70 22.75
CA MET A 1 66.68 -62.70 22.45
C MET A 1 66.22 -61.25 22.36
N ALA A 2 66.05 -60.75 21.15
CA ALA A 2 65.57 -59.40 20.88
C ALA A 2 64.52 -59.52 19.77
N LEU A 3 63.25 -59.21 20.09
CA LEU A 3 62.20 -59.03 19.11
C LEU A 3 62.31 -57.60 18.56
N ALA A 4 62.62 -57.48 17.26
CA ALA A 4 62.48 -56.23 16.53
C ALA A 4 61.29 -56.37 15.56
N SER A 5 60.22 -55.63 15.86
CA SER A 5 59.00 -55.53 15.06
C SER A 5 59.26 -54.76 13.77
N LYS A 6 58.88 -55.34 12.63
CA LYS A 6 58.89 -54.69 11.32
C LYS A 6 57.72 -53.72 11.20
N PHE A 7 58.02 -52.43 11.05
CA PHE A 7 57.05 -51.40 10.65
C PHE A 7 56.79 -51.49 9.15
N GLN A 8 55.51 -51.52 8.77
CA GLN A 8 55.04 -51.53 7.38
C GLN A 8 54.53 -50.12 7.04
N PRO A 9 55.06 -49.45 6.01
CA PRO A 9 54.66 -48.08 5.67
C PRO A 9 53.30 -48.09 4.96
N TRP A 10 52.34 -47.35 5.54
CA TRP A 10 51.02 -47.13 4.94
C TRP A 10 51.15 -46.03 3.87
N LEU A 11 50.72 -46.33 2.65
CA LEU A 11 50.56 -45.36 1.57
C LEU A 11 49.47 -44.34 1.95
N LEU A 12 49.85 -43.06 2.03
CA LEU A 12 48.92 -41.95 2.12
C LEU A 12 48.36 -41.65 0.72
N LEU A 13 47.07 -41.91 0.51
CA LEU A 13 46.32 -41.44 -0.66
C LEU A 13 45.91 -39.97 -0.44
N PRO A 14 46.10 -39.06 -1.42
CA PRO A 14 45.60 -37.70 -1.30
C PRO A 14 44.08 -37.70 -1.51
N VAL A 15 43.34 -37.30 -0.47
CA VAL A 15 41.90 -37.02 -0.57
C VAL A 15 41.75 -35.64 -1.23
N SER A 16 41.48 -35.62 -2.53
CA SER A 16 41.06 -34.41 -3.23
C SER A 16 39.67 -34.00 -2.74
N PHE A 17 39.61 -32.96 -1.92
CA PHE A 17 38.37 -32.33 -1.48
C PHE A 17 37.83 -31.49 -2.64
N LEU A 18 36.89 -32.04 -3.41
CA LEU A 18 36.08 -31.25 -4.35
C LEU A 18 35.10 -30.40 -3.52
N LEU A 19 35.46 -29.13 -3.28
CA LEU A 19 34.50 -28.12 -2.86
C LEU A 19 33.52 -27.90 -4.02
N ALA A 20 32.35 -28.54 -3.94
CA ALA A 20 31.19 -28.12 -4.70
C ALA A 20 30.75 -26.76 -4.14
N THR A 21 31.26 -25.68 -4.73
CA THR A 21 30.70 -24.35 -4.53
C THR A 21 29.29 -24.37 -5.13
N ASN A 22 28.28 -24.55 -4.29
CA ASN A 22 26.91 -24.15 -4.62
C ASN A 22 26.90 -22.63 -4.74
N VAL A 23 27.38 -22.12 -5.85
CA VAL A 23 27.00 -20.79 -6.33
C VAL A 23 25.53 -20.96 -6.69
N HIS A 24 24.64 -20.76 -5.70
CA HIS A 24 23.31 -20.29 -6.02
C HIS A 24 23.56 -18.95 -6.69
N GLY A 25 23.62 -18.95 -8.02
CA GLY A 25 23.39 -17.72 -8.75
C GLY A 25 22.07 -17.22 -8.23
N CYS A 26 22.09 -16.10 -7.51
CA CYS A 26 20.93 -15.23 -7.43
C CYS A 26 20.62 -14.89 -8.89
N ALA A 27 19.76 -15.70 -9.52
CA ALA A 27 19.04 -15.23 -10.67
C ALA A 27 18.18 -14.11 -10.10
N ASN A 28 18.65 -12.87 -10.22
CA ASN A 28 17.82 -11.71 -9.96
C ASN A 28 16.67 -11.84 -10.95
N ALA A 29 15.50 -12.25 -10.45
CA ALA A 29 14.31 -12.27 -11.26
C ALA A 29 14.03 -10.82 -11.64
N GLU A 30 13.92 -10.56 -12.95
CA GLU A 30 13.44 -9.26 -13.41
C GLU A 30 12.01 -9.04 -12.85
N PRO A 31 11.67 -7.81 -12.41
CA PRO A 31 10.34 -7.51 -11.93
C PRO A 31 9.25 -7.94 -12.93
N GLN A 32 8.15 -8.49 -12.43
CA GLN A 32 7.05 -8.99 -13.27
C GLN A 32 6.32 -7.87 -14.04
N VAL A 33 6.44 -6.63 -13.56
CA VAL A 33 6.00 -5.42 -14.23
C VAL A 33 7.12 -4.38 -14.16
N PRO A 34 7.27 -3.49 -15.15
CA PRO A 34 8.38 -2.54 -15.17
C PRO A 34 8.31 -1.47 -14.07
N CYS A 35 7.13 -1.24 -13.49
CA CYS A 35 6.89 -0.19 -12.52
C CYS A 35 5.65 -0.41 -11.65
N TYR A 36 5.71 0.13 -10.43
CA TYR A 36 4.64 0.04 -9.43
C TYR A 36 4.42 1.38 -8.72
N PHE A 37 3.27 2.02 -8.93
CA PHE A 37 2.92 3.30 -8.28
C PHE A 37 1.91 3.09 -7.16
N ILE A 38 2.14 3.72 -6.00
CA ILE A 38 1.34 3.52 -4.79
C ILE A 38 0.67 4.81 -4.38
N PHE A 39 -0.64 4.78 -4.21
CA PHE A 39 -1.47 5.87 -3.69
C PHE A 39 -2.19 5.35 -2.45
N GLY A 40 -2.37 6.20 -1.44
CA GLY A 40 -3.03 5.73 -0.25
C GLY A 40 -2.91 6.60 0.99
N ASP A 41 -3.16 5.97 2.12
CA ASP A 41 -3.04 6.57 3.44
C ASP A 41 -1.89 5.97 4.27
N SER A 42 -1.98 5.99 5.60
CA SER A 42 -0.97 5.43 6.50
C SER A 42 -0.73 3.93 6.29
N LEU A 43 -1.70 3.18 5.73
CA LEU A 43 -1.54 1.76 5.44
C LEU A 43 -0.53 1.48 4.32
N SER A 44 -0.18 2.51 3.55
CA SER A 44 0.77 2.45 2.43
C SER A 44 1.92 3.45 2.54
N ASP A 45 1.87 4.44 3.46
CA ASP A 45 2.94 5.43 3.62
C ASP A 45 4.25 4.78 4.08
N ASP A 46 5.33 5.14 3.40
CA ASP A 46 6.67 4.65 3.68
C ASP A 46 7.68 5.75 4.08
N GLY A 47 7.21 6.98 4.26
CA GLY A 47 7.98 8.11 4.76
C GLY A 47 7.59 9.49 4.23
N ASN A 48 6.48 9.65 3.50
CA ASN A 48 6.02 10.95 3.01
C ASN A 48 5.62 11.89 4.16
N ASN A 49 5.13 11.35 5.27
CA ASN A 49 4.75 12.15 6.44
C ASN A 49 5.93 12.64 7.30
N ASN A 50 7.14 12.13 7.10
CA ASN A 50 8.28 12.35 8.01
C ASN A 50 8.63 13.84 8.23
N ASN A 51 8.46 14.67 7.20
CA ASN A 51 8.80 16.10 7.24
C ASN A 51 7.58 17.03 7.31
N LEU A 52 6.37 16.47 7.40
CA LEU A 52 5.14 17.26 7.51
C LEU A 52 4.92 17.75 8.96
N ALA A 53 4.25 18.89 9.14
CA ALA A 53 3.81 19.37 10.44
C ALA A 53 2.48 18.70 10.83
N THR A 54 2.59 17.48 11.36
CA THR A 54 1.43 16.60 11.61
C THR A 54 1.66 15.68 12.80
N THR A 55 0.58 15.28 13.47
CA THR A 55 0.60 14.22 14.49
C THR A 55 0.55 12.83 13.86
N ALA A 56 0.12 12.71 12.59
CA ALA A 56 0.13 11.46 11.84
C ALA A 56 1.54 11.15 11.31
N LYS A 57 2.48 10.85 12.21
CA LYS A 57 3.89 10.60 11.90
C LYS A 57 4.44 9.51 12.82
N VAL A 58 5.25 8.61 12.26
CA VAL A 58 5.74 7.40 12.93
C VAL A 58 7.21 7.06 12.61
N ASN A 59 8.04 8.07 12.37
CA ASN A 59 9.49 7.89 12.16
C ASN A 59 10.28 7.80 13.48
N TYR A 60 9.78 7.01 14.44
CA TYR A 60 10.37 6.80 15.76
C TYR A 60 10.10 5.37 16.28
N SER A 61 10.90 4.91 17.23
CA SER A 61 10.72 3.60 17.88
C SER A 61 9.40 3.56 18.68
N PRO A 62 8.61 2.46 18.66
CA PRO A 62 8.98 1.14 18.16
C PRO A 62 8.60 0.86 16.70
N TYR A 63 8.12 1.85 15.92
CA TYR A 63 7.82 1.64 14.51
C TYR A 63 9.06 1.23 13.72
N GLY A 64 8.90 0.29 12.80
CA GLY A 64 10.01 -0.25 12.01
C GLY A 64 11.03 -1.07 12.82
N ILE A 65 10.71 -1.55 14.04
CA ILE A 65 11.60 -2.42 14.84
C ILE A 65 12.04 -3.71 14.10
N ASP A 66 11.18 -4.24 13.24
CA ASP A 66 11.45 -5.41 12.39
C ASP A 66 11.95 -5.03 10.99
N PHE A 67 11.98 -3.73 10.68
CA PHE A 67 12.49 -3.24 9.42
C PHE A 67 14.02 -3.08 9.52
N PRO A 68 14.83 -3.59 8.57
CA PRO A 68 16.29 -3.61 8.70
C PRO A 68 16.95 -2.23 8.93
N ARG A 69 16.29 -1.15 8.50
CA ARG A 69 16.78 0.23 8.63
C ARG A 69 16.18 0.98 9.83
N GLY A 70 15.38 0.31 10.66
CA GLY A 70 14.65 0.93 11.75
C GLY A 70 13.44 1.77 11.29
N PRO A 71 13.01 2.77 12.08
CA PRO A 71 11.84 3.59 11.76
C PRO A 71 12.02 4.37 10.46
N THR A 72 11.22 4.05 9.44
CA THR A 72 11.23 4.77 8.15
C THR A 72 10.05 5.72 7.97
N GLY A 73 9.02 5.64 8.82
CA GLY A 73 7.72 6.29 8.61
C GLY A 73 6.62 5.33 8.15
N ARG A 74 6.89 4.02 8.09
CA ARG A 74 5.86 2.98 7.91
C ARG A 74 5.06 2.82 9.20
N PHE A 75 3.74 2.86 9.12
CA PHE A 75 2.82 2.70 10.26
C PHE A 75 2.68 1.22 10.66
N SER A 76 3.80 0.56 10.93
CA SER A 76 3.85 -0.85 11.35
C SER A 76 5.17 -1.14 12.09
N ASN A 77 5.30 -2.32 12.69
CA ASN A 77 6.58 -2.82 13.18
C ASN A 77 7.58 -3.11 12.06
N GLY A 78 7.14 -3.31 10.83
CA GLY A 78 8.01 -3.65 9.71
C GLY A 78 7.46 -3.13 8.39
N ARG A 79 7.19 -4.05 7.47
CA ARG A 79 6.67 -3.75 6.12
C ARG A 79 5.18 -3.41 6.13
N THR A 80 4.78 -2.53 5.22
CA THR A 80 3.38 -2.35 4.82
C THR A 80 2.95 -3.47 3.87
N MET A 81 1.65 -3.57 3.59
CA MET A 81 1.14 -4.49 2.57
C MET A 81 1.75 -4.21 1.18
N GLN A 82 1.94 -2.93 0.83
CA GLN A 82 2.48 -2.54 -0.47
C GLN A 82 3.95 -2.95 -0.63
N ASP A 83 4.75 -2.83 0.43
CA ASP A 83 6.14 -3.31 0.44
C ASP A 83 6.22 -4.81 0.13
N ILE A 84 5.29 -5.59 0.67
CA ILE A 84 5.25 -7.04 0.48
C ILE A 84 4.80 -7.38 -0.93
N ILE A 85 3.84 -6.65 -1.49
CA ILE A 85 3.42 -6.80 -2.89
C ILE A 85 4.60 -6.48 -3.83
N VAL A 86 5.37 -5.42 -3.54
CA VAL A 86 6.58 -5.07 -4.31
C VAL A 86 7.58 -6.22 -4.31
N GLN A 87 7.77 -6.89 -3.17
CA GLN A 87 8.61 -8.11 -3.09
C GLN A 87 8.02 -9.27 -3.89
N LEU A 88 6.70 -9.49 -3.84
CA LEU A 88 6.02 -10.56 -4.59
C LEU A 88 6.03 -10.33 -6.11
N LEU A 89 6.19 -9.08 -6.55
CA LEU A 89 6.38 -8.68 -7.94
C LEU A 89 7.85 -8.72 -8.38
N ASP A 90 8.76 -9.26 -7.55
CA ASP A 90 10.19 -9.44 -7.81
C ASP A 90 10.99 -8.13 -7.95
N PHE A 91 10.54 -7.02 -7.36
CA PHE A 91 11.37 -5.82 -7.25
C PHE A 91 12.49 -6.02 -6.22
N GLU A 92 13.73 -5.68 -6.61
CA GLU A 92 14.90 -5.78 -5.73
C GLU A 92 14.86 -4.79 -4.55
N GLU A 93 14.28 -3.61 -4.75
CA GLU A 93 14.19 -2.53 -3.77
C GLU A 93 12.73 -2.11 -3.58
N PHE A 94 12.41 -1.61 -2.39
CA PHE A 94 11.10 -1.01 -2.13
C PHE A 94 10.91 0.27 -2.96
N ILE A 95 9.65 0.56 -3.30
CA ILE A 95 9.29 1.78 -4.02
C ILE A 95 9.48 2.99 -3.08
N PRO A 96 10.25 4.01 -3.47
CA PRO A 96 10.58 5.13 -2.59
C PRO A 96 9.40 6.12 -2.40
N PRO A 97 9.36 6.87 -1.28
CA PRO A 97 8.37 7.93 -1.09
C PRO A 97 8.64 9.09 -2.04
N PHE A 98 7.58 9.74 -2.52
CA PHE A 98 7.66 10.96 -3.33
C PHE A 98 8.55 12.03 -2.68
N ALA A 99 8.54 12.13 -1.35
CA ALA A 99 9.40 13.03 -0.59
C ALA A 99 10.89 12.91 -0.96
N THR A 100 11.37 11.69 -1.26
CA THR A 100 12.80 11.42 -1.51
C THR A 100 13.12 10.87 -2.90
N ALA A 101 12.14 10.38 -3.66
CA ALA A 101 12.36 9.75 -4.96
C ALA A 101 12.93 10.73 -6.02
N ARG A 102 14.05 10.40 -6.67
CA ARG A 102 14.74 11.27 -7.65
C ARG A 102 15.39 10.47 -8.79
N GLY A 103 15.64 11.12 -9.92
CA GLY A 103 16.43 10.55 -11.00
C GLY A 103 15.78 9.30 -11.61
N ILE A 104 16.57 8.27 -11.89
CA ILE A 104 16.11 7.08 -12.63
C ILE A 104 15.22 6.14 -11.80
N GLU A 105 15.25 6.21 -10.47
CA GLU A 105 14.48 5.31 -9.61
C GLU A 105 12.97 5.52 -9.79
N ILE A 106 12.55 6.75 -10.15
CA ILE A 106 11.14 7.08 -10.40
C ILE A 106 10.54 6.26 -11.55
N LEU A 107 11.39 5.75 -12.45
CA LEU A 107 10.94 4.89 -13.56
C LEU A 107 10.43 3.53 -13.08
N LYS A 108 10.86 3.07 -11.90
CA LYS A 108 10.36 1.83 -11.28
C LYS A 108 9.11 2.06 -10.43
N GLY A 109 8.75 3.30 -10.15
CA GLY A 109 7.60 3.63 -9.32
C GLY A 109 7.92 4.69 -8.27
N VAL A 110 6.86 5.23 -7.66
CA VAL A 110 6.91 6.17 -6.54
C VAL A 110 5.70 5.92 -5.64
N ASN A 111 5.92 6.03 -4.33
CA ASN A 111 4.89 5.96 -3.32
C ASN A 111 4.43 7.38 -2.94
N TYR A 112 3.15 7.68 -3.16
CA TYR A 112 2.53 8.96 -2.86
C TYR A 112 1.68 8.92 -1.58
N ALA A 113 1.50 7.75 -0.98
CA ALA A 113 0.64 7.56 0.18
C ALA A 113 1.08 8.42 1.37
N SER A 114 0.12 8.87 2.17
CA SER A 114 0.38 9.80 3.26
C SER A 114 -0.53 9.51 4.44
N GLY A 115 0.06 9.36 5.64
CA GLY A 115 -0.70 9.19 6.86
C GLY A 115 -1.81 10.24 7.03
N SER A 116 -2.96 9.81 7.54
CA SER A 116 -4.19 10.60 7.69
C SER A 116 -4.89 11.05 6.38
N ALA A 117 -4.35 10.72 5.20
CA ALA A 117 -5.01 11.09 3.94
C ALA A 117 -6.33 10.32 3.73
N GLY A 118 -7.28 11.00 3.08
CA GLY A 118 -8.51 10.39 2.56
C GLY A 118 -8.74 10.71 1.09
N ILE A 119 -9.83 10.17 0.57
CA ILE A 119 -10.40 10.47 -0.75
C ILE A 119 -10.75 11.95 -0.83
N LEU A 120 -11.37 12.47 0.23
CA LEU A 120 -11.71 13.89 0.35
C LEU A 120 -10.50 14.71 0.74
N ASN A 121 -10.48 15.98 0.33
CA ASN A 121 -9.37 16.85 0.67
C ASN A 121 -9.34 17.10 2.18
N GLU A 122 -10.47 17.49 2.76
CA GLU A 122 -10.61 17.87 4.16
C GLU A 122 -10.35 16.74 5.16
N THR A 123 -10.45 15.47 4.73
CA THR A 123 -10.22 14.33 5.61
C THR A 123 -8.83 14.41 6.27
N GLY A 124 -8.80 14.26 7.59
CA GLY A 124 -7.55 14.23 8.36
C GLY A 124 -6.92 15.60 8.69
N GLU A 125 -7.53 16.72 8.30
CA GLU A 125 -6.98 18.07 8.56
C GLU A 125 -6.76 18.39 10.05
N GLN A 126 -7.57 17.81 10.94
CA GLN A 126 -7.44 17.96 12.40
C GLN A 126 -6.11 17.43 12.95
N LEU A 127 -5.44 16.53 12.23
CA LEU A 127 -4.14 15.97 12.61
C LEU A 127 -2.95 16.80 12.06
N GLY A 128 -3.22 17.82 11.24
CA GLY A 128 -2.22 18.72 10.65
C GLY A 128 -2.00 18.46 9.17
N ASP A 129 -0.77 18.69 8.70
CA ASP A 129 -0.41 18.54 7.29
C ASP A 129 -0.53 17.08 6.82
N ARG A 130 -1.10 16.89 5.63
CA ARG A 130 -1.25 15.60 4.95
C ARG A 130 -1.29 15.79 3.44
N ILE A 131 -0.97 14.74 2.69
CA ILE A 131 -1.05 14.73 1.22
C ILE A 131 -2.36 14.02 0.83
N SER A 132 -3.45 14.77 0.67
CA SER A 132 -4.75 14.23 0.24
C SER A 132 -4.67 13.53 -1.12
N MET A 133 -5.64 12.68 -1.47
CA MET A 133 -5.63 11.95 -2.74
C MET A 133 -5.45 12.88 -3.96
N ASN A 134 -6.11 14.03 -4.00
CA ASN A 134 -5.92 15.01 -5.10
C ASN A 134 -4.49 15.58 -5.15
N LYS A 135 -3.84 15.74 -4.00
CA LYS A 135 -2.44 16.16 -3.94
C LYS A 135 -1.50 15.03 -4.38
N GLN A 136 -1.82 13.78 -4.07
CA GLN A 136 -1.09 12.60 -4.56
C GLN A 136 -1.16 12.51 -6.08
N LEU A 137 -2.33 12.74 -6.69
CA LEU A 137 -2.48 12.83 -8.14
C LEU A 137 -1.62 13.97 -8.74
N SER A 138 -1.62 15.14 -8.10
CA SER A 138 -0.76 16.26 -8.53
C SER A 138 0.73 15.90 -8.46
N ASN A 139 1.15 15.17 -7.42
CA ASN A 139 2.52 14.69 -7.30
C ASN A 139 2.86 13.65 -8.39
N HIS A 140 1.90 12.81 -8.78
CA HIS A 140 2.08 11.88 -9.89
C HIS A 140 2.31 12.58 -11.22
N GLN A 141 1.58 13.66 -11.51
CA GLN A 141 1.77 14.45 -12.72
C GLN A 141 3.18 15.07 -12.81
N ILE A 142 3.77 15.45 -11.67
CA ILE A 142 5.18 15.88 -11.61
C ILE A 142 6.11 14.74 -12.01
N ILE A 143 5.87 13.52 -11.52
CA ILE A 143 6.66 12.34 -11.87
C ILE A 143 6.50 12.00 -13.36
N ILE A 144 5.29 12.02 -13.91
CA ILE A 144 5.05 11.80 -15.35
C ILE A 144 5.83 12.81 -16.19
N SER A 145 5.78 14.10 -15.84
CA SER A 145 6.55 15.14 -16.54
C SER A 145 8.05 14.83 -16.52
N THR A 146 8.58 14.46 -15.36
CA THR A 146 9.99 14.11 -15.17
C THR A 146 10.38 12.86 -15.98
N MET A 147 9.53 11.83 -16.00
CA MET A 147 9.71 10.65 -16.84
C MET A 147 9.75 11.01 -18.34
N GLY A 148 8.89 11.95 -18.75
CA GLY A 148 8.88 12.49 -20.11
C GLY A 148 10.17 13.22 -20.49
N GLU A 149 10.82 13.90 -19.54
CA GLU A 149 12.13 14.53 -19.74
C GLU A 149 13.26 13.50 -19.84
N ILE A 150 13.18 12.40 -19.07
CA ILE A 150 14.20 11.33 -19.05
C ILE A 150 14.12 10.44 -20.30
N LEU A 151 12.91 9.99 -20.66
CA LEU A 151 12.69 8.95 -21.67
C LEU A 151 12.17 9.49 -23.01
N GLY A 152 11.67 10.73 -23.02
CA GLY A 152 10.79 11.25 -24.06
C GLY A 152 9.32 10.87 -23.80
N LYS A 153 8.39 11.77 -24.15
CA LYS A 153 6.95 11.63 -23.87
C LYS A 153 6.34 10.31 -24.31
N CYS A 154 6.70 9.84 -25.51
CA CYS A 154 6.15 8.59 -26.07
C CYS A 154 6.61 7.36 -25.28
N SER A 155 7.90 7.25 -24.99
CA SER A 155 8.47 6.16 -24.21
C SER A 155 7.94 6.17 -22.77
N ALA A 156 7.79 7.36 -22.17
CA ALA A 156 7.18 7.50 -20.85
C ALA A 156 5.72 7.01 -20.86
N SER A 157 4.92 7.40 -21.85
CA SER A 157 3.53 6.93 -21.99
C SER A 157 3.44 5.41 -22.15
N LYS A 158 4.31 4.80 -22.96
CA LYS A 158 4.38 3.33 -23.13
C LYS A 158 4.83 2.61 -21.86
N LEU A 159 5.68 3.22 -21.04
CA LEU A 159 6.08 2.67 -19.74
C LEU A 159 4.93 2.76 -18.73
N LEU A 160 4.26 3.92 -18.64
CA LEU A 160 3.15 4.14 -17.70
C LEU A 160 1.98 3.19 -17.94
N SER A 161 1.63 2.92 -19.21
CA SER A 161 0.60 1.95 -19.57
C SER A 161 0.96 0.51 -19.17
N LYS A 162 2.21 0.28 -18.77
CA LYS A 162 2.72 -1.02 -18.34
C LYS A 162 2.92 -1.14 -16.82
N CYS A 163 2.71 -0.07 -16.06
CA CYS A 163 2.82 -0.11 -14.61
C CYS A 163 1.54 -0.62 -13.96
N ILE A 164 1.67 -1.21 -12.77
CA ILE A 164 0.53 -1.37 -11.86
C ILE A 164 0.42 -0.14 -10.96
N TYR A 165 -0.81 0.30 -10.75
CA TYR A 165 -1.18 1.39 -9.85
C TYR A 165 -1.99 0.81 -8.70
N ALA A 166 -1.45 0.83 -7.49
CA ALA A 166 -2.15 0.42 -6.29
C ALA A 166 -2.74 1.62 -5.57
N VAL A 167 -4.01 1.53 -5.20
CA VAL A 167 -4.71 2.60 -4.48
C VAL A 167 -5.38 2.01 -3.24
N GLN A 168 -4.87 2.36 -2.06
CA GLN A 168 -5.37 1.92 -0.76
C GLN A 168 -5.71 3.14 0.10
N ILE A 169 -6.96 3.60 0.00
CA ILE A 169 -7.43 4.82 0.64
C ILE A 169 -8.92 4.72 0.97
N GLY A 170 -9.37 5.47 1.97
CA GLY A 170 -10.79 5.58 2.33
C GLY A 170 -11.07 5.38 3.82
N SER A 171 -10.19 4.66 4.54
CA SER A 171 -10.37 4.38 5.97
C SER A 171 -10.48 5.67 6.79
N ASN A 172 -9.65 6.67 6.48
CA ASN A 172 -9.67 7.97 7.14
C ASN A 172 -10.94 8.78 6.82
N ASP A 173 -11.59 8.60 5.67
CA ASP A 173 -12.84 9.29 5.38
C ASP A 173 -13.96 8.87 6.36
N TYR A 174 -13.82 7.71 7.00
CA TYR A 174 -14.68 7.28 8.09
C TYR A 174 -14.10 7.62 9.46
N LEU A 175 -12.90 7.14 9.77
CA LEU A 175 -12.27 7.26 11.10
C LEU A 175 -11.88 8.71 11.45
N ASN A 176 -11.36 9.44 10.47
CA ASN A 176 -10.82 10.78 10.58
C ASN A 176 -11.65 11.83 9.83
N ASN A 177 -12.95 11.55 9.63
CA ASN A 177 -13.93 12.50 9.11
C ASN A 177 -15.37 12.17 9.56
N TYR A 178 -16.01 11.15 8.98
CA TYR A 178 -17.45 10.90 9.18
C TYR A 178 -17.82 10.63 10.65
N PHE A 179 -17.02 9.85 11.38
CA PHE A 179 -17.29 9.44 12.75
C PHE A 179 -16.73 10.38 13.83
N ILE A 180 -16.18 11.55 13.47
CA ILE A 180 -15.67 12.55 14.42
C ILE A 180 -16.41 13.90 14.27
N PRO A 181 -17.69 13.95 14.72
CA PRO A 181 -18.58 15.11 14.53
C PRO A 181 -18.17 16.37 15.31
N GLU A 182 -17.14 16.28 16.16
CA GLU A 182 -16.50 17.41 16.85
C GLU A 182 -15.70 18.28 15.86
N PHE A 183 -15.12 17.65 14.84
CA PHE A 183 -14.28 18.33 13.84
C PHE A 183 -14.99 18.50 12.49
N TYR A 184 -15.90 17.58 12.12
CA TYR A 184 -16.52 17.56 10.80
C TYR A 184 -18.06 17.54 10.87
N ASN A 185 -18.72 18.22 9.94
CA ASN A 185 -20.19 18.20 9.85
C ASN A 185 -20.73 17.05 8.97
N THR A 186 -19.86 16.19 8.44
CA THR A 186 -20.18 15.19 7.43
C THR A 186 -21.32 14.26 7.84
N SER A 187 -21.27 13.67 9.04
CA SER A 187 -22.35 12.82 9.56
C SER A 187 -23.64 13.56 9.93
N ARG A 188 -23.63 14.90 9.93
CA ARG A 188 -24.85 15.72 10.06
C ARG A 188 -25.52 15.97 8.71
N PHE A 189 -24.76 15.88 7.61
CA PHE A 189 -25.25 16.13 6.25
C PHE A 189 -25.60 14.85 5.50
N TYR A 190 -24.92 13.74 5.80
CA TYR A 190 -25.07 12.48 5.09
C TYR A 190 -25.43 11.34 6.04
N THR A 191 -26.33 10.46 5.60
CA THR A 191 -26.41 9.10 6.16
C THR A 191 -25.22 8.26 5.69
N PRO A 192 -24.93 7.09 6.30
CA PRO A 192 -23.81 6.26 5.86
C PRO A 192 -23.87 5.86 4.38
N ASP A 193 -25.08 5.55 3.87
CA ASP A 193 -25.27 5.21 2.46
C ASP A 193 -25.05 6.40 1.52
N GLN A 194 -25.57 7.58 1.88
CA GLN A 194 -25.35 8.81 1.11
C GLN A 194 -23.86 9.19 1.09
N TYR A 195 -23.16 8.98 2.21
CA TYR A 195 -21.74 9.28 2.31
C TYR A 195 -20.90 8.30 1.48
N ALA A 196 -21.18 6.99 1.54
CA ALA A 196 -20.53 6.00 0.69
C ALA A 196 -20.73 6.31 -0.81
N ALA A 197 -21.93 6.72 -1.21
CA ALA A 197 -22.21 7.16 -2.57
C ALA A 197 -21.40 8.41 -2.96
N TYR A 198 -21.31 9.40 -2.07
CA TYR A 198 -20.51 10.61 -2.28
C TYR A 198 -19.01 10.31 -2.42
N LEU A 199 -18.46 9.47 -1.53
CA LEU A 199 -17.06 9.06 -1.59
C LEU A 199 -16.73 8.33 -2.90
N ILE A 200 -17.58 7.40 -3.34
CA ILE A 200 -17.37 6.67 -4.59
C ILE A 200 -17.46 7.57 -5.82
N GLU A 201 -18.32 8.60 -5.80
CA GLU A 201 -18.35 9.60 -6.86
C GLU A 201 -17.02 10.37 -6.95
N GLN A 202 -16.48 10.83 -5.82
CA GLN A 202 -15.18 11.51 -5.80
C GLN A 202 -14.04 10.58 -6.21
N TYR A 203 -14.04 9.35 -5.68
CA TYR A 203 -13.03 8.35 -5.98
C TYR A 203 -13.05 7.96 -7.47
N SER A 204 -14.22 7.80 -8.09
CA SER A 204 -14.35 7.56 -9.53
C SER A 204 -13.67 8.64 -10.37
N ARG A 205 -13.78 9.92 -9.99
CA ARG A 205 -13.11 11.03 -10.69
C ARG A 205 -11.59 10.96 -10.54
N GLN A 206 -11.10 10.59 -9.36
CA GLN A 206 -9.68 10.43 -9.08
C GLN A 206 -9.07 9.24 -9.83
N ILE A 207 -9.76 8.11 -9.87
CA ILE A 207 -9.36 6.93 -10.65
C ILE A 207 -9.37 7.22 -12.16
N LYS A 208 -10.38 7.95 -12.66
CA LYS A 208 -10.41 8.42 -14.05
C LYS A 208 -9.27 9.39 -14.37
N THR A 209 -8.77 10.14 -13.38
CA THR A 209 -7.57 10.98 -13.55
C THR A 209 -6.32 10.13 -13.75
N LEU A 210 -6.10 9.09 -12.93
CA LEU A 210 -5.00 8.14 -13.14
C LEU A 210 -5.05 7.47 -14.51
N TYR A 211 -6.24 7.05 -14.93
CA TYR A 211 -6.44 6.49 -16.27
C TYR A 211 -6.05 7.48 -17.39
N ASN A 212 -6.47 8.74 -17.27
CA ASN A 212 -6.11 9.80 -18.22
C ASN A 212 -4.61 10.13 -18.20
N ASP A 213 -3.97 9.94 -17.06
CA ASP A 213 -2.52 10.11 -16.86
C ASP A 213 -1.70 8.90 -17.37
N GLY A 214 -2.36 7.83 -17.85
CA GLY A 214 -1.74 6.70 -18.54
C GLY A 214 -1.85 5.36 -17.83
N ALA A 215 -2.47 5.29 -16.64
CA ALA A 215 -2.65 4.04 -15.94
C ALA A 215 -3.55 3.07 -16.72
N ARG A 216 -3.13 1.80 -16.83
CA ARG A 216 -3.92 0.73 -17.48
C ARG A 216 -4.12 -0.50 -16.61
N MET A 217 -3.36 -0.68 -15.55
CA MET A 217 -3.54 -1.77 -14.59
C MET A 217 -3.71 -1.17 -13.20
N LEU A 218 -4.93 -1.21 -12.65
CA LEU A 218 -5.25 -0.57 -11.38
C LEU A 218 -5.75 -1.59 -10.36
N ALA A 219 -5.05 -1.66 -9.24
CA ALA A 219 -5.38 -2.45 -8.05
C ALA A 219 -6.03 -1.53 -7.00
N LEU A 220 -7.35 -1.61 -6.86
CA LEU A 220 -8.16 -0.78 -5.98
C LEU A 220 -8.51 -1.57 -4.72
N PHE A 221 -7.93 -1.19 -3.59
CA PHE A 221 -8.24 -1.82 -2.31
C PHE A 221 -9.52 -1.24 -1.74
N GLY A 222 -10.37 -2.11 -1.17
CA GLY A 222 -11.47 -1.70 -0.33
C GLY A 222 -11.00 -1.09 1.00
N ILE A 223 -11.96 -0.85 1.88
CA ILE A 223 -11.75 -0.46 3.27
C ILE A 223 -11.84 -1.71 4.13
N GLY A 224 -10.88 -1.90 5.03
CA GLY A 224 -10.86 -3.02 5.96
C GLY A 224 -11.91 -2.90 7.06
N LEU A 225 -11.91 -3.86 7.99
CA LEU A 225 -12.80 -3.85 9.15
C LEU A 225 -12.32 -2.79 10.17
N ILE A 226 -12.62 -1.52 9.89
CA ILE A 226 -12.25 -0.37 10.72
C ILE A 226 -12.88 -0.42 12.12
N GLY A 227 -14.00 -1.10 12.29
CA GLY A 227 -14.64 -1.36 13.58
C GLY A 227 -13.95 -2.42 14.42
N CYS A 228 -13.04 -3.22 13.83
CA CYS A 228 -12.22 -4.18 14.56
C CYS A 228 -10.92 -3.58 15.12
N THR A 229 -10.61 -2.32 14.79
CA THR A 229 -9.41 -1.66 15.33
C THR A 229 -9.49 -1.54 16.86
N PRO A 230 -8.38 -1.75 17.59
CA PRO A 230 -8.38 -1.59 19.05
C PRO A 230 -8.91 -0.23 19.50
N ASN A 231 -8.60 0.86 18.79
CA ASN A 231 -9.11 2.19 19.08
C ASN A 231 -10.64 2.26 18.92
N ALA A 232 -11.20 1.74 17.82
CA ALA A 232 -12.65 1.72 17.63
C ALA A 232 -13.37 0.92 18.74
N ILE A 233 -12.84 -0.25 19.09
CA ILE A 233 -13.37 -1.09 20.17
C ILE A 233 -13.37 -0.32 21.50
N ALA A 234 -12.29 0.37 21.82
CA ALA A 234 -12.15 1.15 23.05
C ALA A 234 -13.10 2.36 23.12
N VAL A 235 -13.26 3.08 22.01
CA VAL A 235 -14.06 4.32 21.95
C VAL A 235 -15.56 4.05 21.85
N TYR A 236 -15.97 3.11 21.00
CA TYR A 236 -17.39 2.90 20.69
C TYR A 236 -18.01 1.71 21.43
N GLY A 237 -17.19 0.74 21.85
CA GLY A 237 -17.67 -0.54 22.37
C GLY A 237 -18.33 -1.41 21.30
N THR A 238 -18.32 -2.73 21.52
CA THR A 238 -18.82 -3.71 20.53
C THR A 238 -20.25 -4.16 20.76
N ASN A 239 -20.87 -3.79 21.88
CA ASN A 239 -22.22 -4.24 22.28
C ASN A 239 -22.42 -5.77 22.25
N GLY A 240 -21.36 -6.54 22.53
CA GLY A 240 -21.39 -8.01 22.55
C GLY A 240 -20.97 -8.69 21.26
N SER A 241 -20.76 -7.93 20.17
CA SER A 241 -20.14 -8.41 18.93
C SER A 241 -18.61 -8.44 19.03
N LEU A 242 -17.94 -9.01 18.02
CA LEU A 242 -16.47 -9.04 17.96
C LEU A 242 -15.87 -7.65 17.64
N CYS A 243 -16.54 -6.90 16.77
CA CYS A 243 -16.11 -5.59 16.28
C CYS A 243 -17.26 -4.57 16.39
N VAL A 244 -16.96 -3.31 16.15
CA VAL A 244 -17.95 -2.23 16.14
C VAL A 244 -18.73 -2.24 14.83
N GLU A 245 -19.83 -2.99 14.78
CA GLU A 245 -20.64 -3.23 13.57
C GLU A 245 -21.06 -1.93 12.85
N LYS A 246 -21.32 -0.85 13.59
CA LYS A 246 -21.69 0.44 13.00
C LYS A 246 -20.63 0.97 12.03
N LEU A 247 -19.35 0.81 12.37
CA LEU A 247 -18.22 1.27 11.57
C LEU A 247 -18.01 0.35 10.37
N ASP A 248 -18.01 -0.96 10.61
CA ASP A 248 -17.82 -1.97 9.55
C ASP A 248 -18.94 -1.93 8.51
N ASN A 249 -20.21 -1.78 8.94
CA ASN A 249 -21.34 -1.64 8.03
C ASN A 249 -21.23 -0.37 7.16
N ALA A 250 -20.66 0.72 7.69
CA ALA A 250 -20.47 1.94 6.91
C ALA A 250 -19.36 1.80 5.86
N ALA A 251 -18.26 1.11 6.20
CA ALA A 251 -17.19 0.77 5.27
C ALA A 251 -17.65 -0.24 4.19
N GLN A 252 -18.49 -1.21 4.57
CA GLN A 252 -19.06 -2.20 3.65
C GLN A 252 -19.87 -1.55 2.52
N LEU A 253 -20.64 -0.50 2.83
CA LEU A 253 -21.39 0.26 1.81
C LEU A 253 -20.45 0.90 0.76
N PHE A 254 -19.26 1.33 1.15
CA PHE A 254 -18.25 1.81 0.20
C PHE A 254 -17.69 0.66 -0.64
N ASN A 255 -17.35 -0.47 -0.02
CA ASN A 255 -16.78 -1.63 -0.72
C ASN A 255 -17.73 -2.19 -1.79
N GLU A 256 -19.01 -2.34 -1.49
CA GLU A 256 -20.02 -2.80 -2.46
C GLU A 256 -20.14 -1.88 -3.68
N ARG A 257 -20.05 -0.57 -3.42
CA ARG A 257 -20.06 0.46 -4.48
C ARG A 257 -18.74 0.51 -5.25
N LEU A 258 -17.61 0.20 -4.61
CA LEU A 258 -16.32 0.10 -5.28
C LEU A 258 -16.29 -1.08 -6.25
N ILE A 259 -16.85 -2.24 -5.87
CA ILE A 259 -17.00 -3.39 -6.78
C ILE A 259 -17.85 -2.98 -8.00
N SER A 260 -18.98 -2.30 -7.76
CA SER A 260 -19.84 -1.78 -8.84
C SER A 260 -19.10 -0.78 -9.74
N LEU A 261 -18.25 0.08 -9.17
CA LEU A 261 -17.41 1.00 -9.92
C LEU A 261 -16.35 0.26 -10.76
N VAL A 262 -15.76 -0.82 -10.25
CA VAL A 262 -14.83 -1.67 -11.01
C VAL A 262 -15.53 -2.26 -12.25
N ASP A 263 -16.77 -2.73 -12.11
CA ASP A 263 -17.56 -3.22 -13.25
C ASP A 263 -17.84 -2.10 -14.27
N GLU A 264 -18.22 -0.90 -13.82
CA GLU A 264 -18.44 0.27 -14.67
C GLU A 264 -17.16 0.65 -15.44
N LEU A 265 -16.03 0.75 -14.74
CA LEU A 265 -14.75 1.16 -15.33
C LEU A 265 -14.27 0.15 -16.36
N ASN A 266 -14.31 -1.16 -16.05
CA ASN A 266 -13.93 -2.22 -17.00
C ASN A 266 -14.87 -2.28 -18.22
N SER A 267 -16.15 -1.90 -18.06
CA SER A 267 -17.10 -1.86 -19.18
C SER A 267 -16.87 -0.66 -20.10
N ASN A 268 -16.46 0.48 -19.54
CA ASN A 268 -16.35 1.75 -20.25
C ASN A 268 -14.94 2.07 -20.77
N LEU A 269 -13.90 1.54 -20.13
CA LEU A 269 -12.48 1.83 -20.40
C LEU A 269 -11.76 0.54 -20.81
N THR A 270 -12.06 0.07 -22.03
CA THR A 270 -11.72 -1.29 -22.49
C THR A 270 -10.23 -1.53 -22.73
N ASP A 271 -9.40 -0.50 -22.74
CA ASP A 271 -7.94 -0.59 -22.85
C ASP A 271 -7.26 -0.68 -21.46
N ALA A 272 -8.02 -0.59 -20.37
CA ALA A 272 -7.54 -0.71 -18.99
C ALA A 272 -8.21 -1.87 -18.25
N THR A 273 -7.57 -2.33 -17.18
CA THR A 273 -8.10 -3.33 -16.25
C THR A 273 -8.05 -2.80 -14.83
N PHE A 274 -9.20 -2.83 -14.18
CA PHE A 274 -9.40 -2.44 -12.79
C PHE A 274 -9.75 -3.69 -11.99
N THR A 275 -9.16 -3.83 -10.81
CA THR A 275 -9.49 -4.92 -9.88
C THR A 275 -9.73 -4.39 -8.47
N TYR A 276 -10.77 -4.92 -7.83
CA TYR A 276 -11.05 -4.78 -6.41
C TYR A 276 -10.24 -5.82 -5.60
N LEU A 277 -9.66 -5.38 -4.49
CA LEU A 277 -8.95 -6.22 -3.54
C LEU A 277 -9.50 -5.99 -2.13
N ASN A 278 -9.88 -7.07 -1.46
CA ASN A 278 -10.44 -7.00 -0.11
C ASN A 278 -9.32 -6.98 0.94
N PRO A 279 -9.20 -5.93 1.77
CA PRO A 279 -8.16 -5.84 2.78
C PRO A 279 -8.54 -6.48 4.14
N SER A 280 -9.76 -7.02 4.28
CA SER A 280 -10.30 -7.50 5.57
C SER A 280 -9.77 -8.87 6.01
N GLY A 281 -9.05 -9.58 5.13
CA GLY A 281 -8.57 -10.93 5.38
C GLY A 281 -9.66 -11.98 5.37
N THR A 282 -9.32 -13.17 5.83
CA THR A 282 -10.21 -14.32 5.94
C THR A 282 -10.61 -14.59 7.40
N ASP A 283 -11.78 -15.18 7.63
CA ASP A 283 -12.32 -15.56 8.97
C ASP A 283 -11.44 -16.56 9.75
N THR A 284 -10.28 -16.90 9.22
CA THR A 284 -9.37 -17.94 9.68
C THR A 284 -8.14 -17.38 10.41
N ALA A 285 -8.11 -16.08 10.76
CA ALA A 285 -7.01 -15.41 11.47
C ALA A 285 -6.42 -16.26 12.63
N ASN A 286 -7.29 -16.78 13.50
CA ASN A 286 -6.88 -17.64 14.62
C ASN A 286 -6.18 -18.94 14.17
N SER A 287 -6.66 -19.56 13.08
CA SER A 287 -6.04 -20.78 12.53
C SER A 287 -4.72 -20.52 11.81
N LEU A 288 -4.42 -19.26 11.50
CA LEU A 288 -3.18 -18.81 10.87
C LEU A 288 -2.15 -18.30 11.89
N GLY A 289 -2.43 -18.45 13.19
CA GLY A 289 -1.51 -18.10 14.28
C GLY A 289 -1.74 -16.73 14.92
N PHE A 290 -2.72 -15.95 14.46
CA PHE A 290 -3.08 -14.68 15.08
C PHE A 290 -3.99 -14.92 16.28
N THR A 291 -3.43 -14.92 17.49
CA THR A 291 -4.18 -15.14 18.73
C THR A 291 -4.64 -13.85 19.40
N VAL A 292 -4.13 -12.69 18.98
CA VAL A 292 -4.52 -11.38 19.51
C VAL A 292 -5.07 -10.51 18.38
N THR A 293 -6.39 -10.43 18.29
CA THR A 293 -7.12 -9.79 17.19
C THR A 293 -7.81 -8.49 17.58
N ASN A 294 -7.82 -8.13 18.87
CA ASN A 294 -8.58 -7.00 19.41
C ASN A 294 -7.74 -6.07 20.32
N ALA A 295 -6.42 -6.21 20.31
CA ALA A 295 -5.50 -5.38 21.08
C ALA A 295 -4.26 -5.05 20.24
N SER A 296 -3.63 -3.92 20.56
CA SER A 296 -2.38 -3.48 19.96
C SER A 296 -1.19 -4.23 20.54
N CYS A 297 -0.17 -4.47 19.73
CA CYS A 297 1.09 -5.02 20.21
C CYS A 297 1.93 -3.97 20.97
N CYS A 298 1.93 -2.71 20.54
CA CYS A 298 2.58 -1.63 21.28
C CYS A 298 1.61 -0.95 22.27
N GLN A 299 2.18 -0.27 23.26
CA GLN A 299 1.41 0.60 24.13
C GLN A 299 1.02 1.88 23.37
N VAL A 300 -0.27 2.17 23.28
CA VAL A 300 -0.79 3.37 22.60
C VAL A 300 -0.89 4.58 23.53
N GLY A 301 -0.81 5.77 22.93
CA GLY A 301 -0.96 7.04 23.62
C GLY A 301 -2.38 7.32 24.11
N SER A 302 -2.62 8.53 24.63
CA SER A 302 -3.94 8.95 25.12
C SER A 302 -4.99 9.09 24.03
N ASP A 303 -4.56 9.23 22.77
CA ASP A 303 -5.42 9.20 21.58
C ASP A 303 -5.89 7.79 21.23
N GLY A 304 -5.24 6.75 21.76
CA GLY A 304 -5.58 5.35 21.52
C GLY A 304 -5.12 4.82 20.17
N GLU A 305 -4.43 5.62 19.35
CA GLU A 305 -4.08 5.24 17.97
C GLU A 305 -2.61 4.88 17.82
N LEU A 306 -1.69 5.81 18.08
CA LEU A 306 -0.27 5.61 17.80
C LEU A 306 0.49 5.07 19.02
N CYS A 307 1.56 4.34 18.77
CA CYS A 307 2.46 3.87 19.83
C CYS A 307 3.07 5.04 20.60
N ILE A 308 3.23 4.87 21.92
CA ILE A 308 4.06 5.78 22.72
C ILE A 308 5.52 5.65 22.26
N PRO A 309 6.22 6.76 21.98
CA PRO A 309 7.63 6.73 21.62
C PRO A 309 8.47 5.97 22.64
N ASP A 310 9.36 5.11 22.13
CA ASP A 310 10.30 4.28 22.89
C ASP A 310 9.65 3.29 23.88
N SER A 311 8.36 3.01 23.73
CA SER A 311 7.68 1.96 24.51
C SER A 311 8.11 0.55 24.07
N GLU A 312 8.17 -0.37 25.02
CA GLU A 312 8.45 -1.78 24.77
C GLU A 312 7.21 -2.44 24.14
N PRO A 313 7.30 -3.01 22.92
CA PRO A 313 6.17 -3.72 22.30
C PRO A 313 5.99 -5.13 22.87
N CYS A 314 4.91 -5.79 22.46
CA CYS A 314 4.68 -7.19 22.77
C CYS A 314 5.85 -8.10 22.31
N THR A 315 6.05 -9.20 23.04
CA THR A 315 7.19 -10.12 22.80
C THR A 315 7.08 -10.88 21.48
N ASP A 316 5.89 -11.42 21.17
CA ASP A 316 5.63 -12.13 19.92
C ASP A 316 4.67 -11.35 19.03
N ARG A 317 5.25 -10.56 18.13
CA ARG A 317 4.53 -9.70 17.18
C ARG A 317 3.77 -10.50 16.12
N SER A 318 4.17 -11.74 15.86
CA SER A 318 3.54 -12.57 14.82
C SER A 318 2.13 -13.04 15.18
N GLN A 319 1.77 -12.97 16.47
CA GLN A 319 0.45 -13.35 16.99
C GLN A 319 -0.59 -12.22 16.93
N TYR A 320 -0.16 -10.99 16.62
CA TYR A 320 -0.99 -9.79 16.68
C TYR A 320 -1.45 -9.37 15.29
N VAL A 321 -2.74 -9.08 15.15
CA VAL A 321 -3.28 -8.43 13.94
C VAL A 321 -2.82 -6.98 13.89
N PHE A 322 -2.90 -6.28 15.02
CA PHE A 322 -2.66 -4.84 15.11
C PHE A 322 -1.32 -4.53 15.77
N TRP A 323 -0.54 -3.68 15.12
CA TRP A 323 0.68 -3.15 15.67
C TRP A 323 0.39 -2.09 16.74
N ASP A 324 -0.37 -1.07 16.36
CA ASP A 324 -0.86 -0.01 17.23
C ASP A 324 -2.40 -0.07 17.33
N GLY A 325 -3.04 1.04 17.69
CA GLY A 325 -4.48 1.09 17.90
C GLY A 325 -5.32 1.02 16.63
N VAL A 326 -4.72 1.17 15.45
CA VAL A 326 -5.45 1.23 14.17
C VAL A 326 -4.72 0.53 13.02
N HIS A 327 -3.39 0.42 13.06
CA HIS A 327 -2.58 -0.10 11.97
C HIS A 327 -2.18 -1.57 12.16
N PRO A 328 -2.11 -2.34 11.07
CA PRO A 328 -1.75 -3.75 11.10
C PRO A 328 -0.25 -4.00 11.39
N SER A 329 0.03 -5.17 11.94
CA SER A 329 1.40 -5.69 12.07
C SER A 329 1.97 -6.12 10.72
N ASP A 330 3.30 -6.23 10.61
CA ASP A 330 3.97 -6.80 9.42
C ASP A 330 3.43 -8.20 9.11
N ALA A 331 3.20 -9.02 10.15
CA ALA A 331 2.66 -10.37 9.99
C ALA A 331 1.26 -10.36 9.35
N TRP A 332 0.37 -9.45 9.77
CA TRP A 332 -0.93 -9.30 9.15
C TRP A 332 -0.84 -8.74 7.73
N ASN A 333 0.02 -7.74 7.52
CA ASN A 333 0.30 -7.20 6.18
C ASN A 333 0.77 -8.29 5.21
N LEU A 334 1.60 -9.23 5.66
CA LEU A 334 2.06 -10.36 4.85
C LEU A 334 0.91 -11.25 4.40
N LEU A 335 -0.02 -11.56 5.30
CA LEU A 335 -1.19 -12.37 4.96
C LEU A 335 -2.04 -11.69 3.88
N ILE A 336 -2.43 -10.43 4.12
CA ILE A 336 -3.33 -9.71 3.22
C ILE A 336 -2.66 -9.42 1.87
N ALA A 337 -1.36 -9.08 1.87
CA ALA A 337 -0.58 -8.92 0.64
C ALA A 337 -0.57 -10.22 -0.19
N THR A 338 -0.39 -11.37 0.47
CA THR A 338 -0.36 -12.68 -0.19
C THR A 338 -1.73 -13.04 -0.77
N GLU A 339 -2.82 -12.74 -0.05
CA GLU A 339 -4.19 -12.93 -0.54
C GLU A 339 -4.48 -12.03 -1.74
N ALA A 340 -4.17 -10.73 -1.65
CA ALA A 340 -4.31 -9.78 -2.75
C ALA A 340 -3.51 -10.19 -3.99
N TYR A 341 -2.34 -10.82 -3.77
CA TYR A 341 -1.46 -11.26 -4.84
C TYR A 341 -1.92 -12.56 -5.52
N THR A 342 -2.33 -13.57 -4.74
CA THR A 342 -2.52 -14.95 -5.26
C THR A 342 -3.93 -15.50 -5.19
N SER A 343 -4.83 -14.90 -4.40
CA SER A 343 -6.14 -15.49 -4.11
C SER A 343 -6.96 -15.73 -5.37
N GLN A 344 -7.62 -16.88 -5.43
CA GLN A 344 -8.55 -17.23 -6.50
C GLN A 344 -10.01 -16.95 -6.11
N SER A 345 -10.24 -16.49 -4.88
CA SER A 345 -11.59 -16.16 -4.41
C SER A 345 -12.03 -14.82 -4.96
N SER A 346 -13.19 -14.78 -5.61
CA SER A 346 -13.81 -13.54 -6.07
C SER A 346 -14.24 -12.61 -4.93
N THR A 347 -14.30 -13.10 -3.69
CA THR A 347 -14.54 -12.25 -2.50
C THR A 347 -13.28 -11.55 -1.99
N GLN A 348 -12.10 -12.04 -2.39
CA GLN A 348 -10.81 -11.46 -1.98
C GLN A 348 -10.17 -10.64 -3.10
N ALA A 349 -10.34 -11.06 -4.36
CA ALA A 349 -9.84 -10.35 -5.53
C ALA A 349 -10.83 -10.47 -6.69
N TYR A 350 -11.24 -9.34 -7.29
CA TYR A 350 -12.26 -9.32 -8.35
C TYR A 350 -12.04 -8.20 -9.39
N PRO A 351 -11.98 -8.52 -10.69
CA PRO A 351 -12.06 -9.85 -11.28
C PRO A 351 -10.74 -10.62 -11.22
N LEU A 352 -9.62 -9.96 -10.93
CA LEU A 352 -8.27 -10.54 -10.96
C LEU A 352 -7.50 -10.27 -9.66
N ASN A 353 -6.58 -11.15 -9.30
CA ASN A 353 -5.57 -10.84 -8.29
C ASN A 353 -4.38 -10.11 -8.93
N ILE A 354 -3.47 -9.59 -8.12
CA ILE A 354 -2.33 -8.81 -8.63
C ILE A 354 -1.41 -9.67 -9.51
N GLN A 355 -1.23 -10.96 -9.21
CA GLN A 355 -0.42 -11.86 -10.05
C GLN A 355 -0.99 -11.96 -11.48
N LYS A 356 -2.31 -12.16 -11.61
CA LYS A 356 -2.97 -12.21 -12.93
C LYS A 356 -2.96 -10.85 -13.62
N LEU A 357 -3.09 -9.76 -12.86
CA LEU A 357 -2.99 -8.40 -13.40
C LEU A 357 -1.61 -8.15 -14.01
N ALA A 358 -0.53 -8.54 -13.33
CA ALA A 358 0.84 -8.43 -13.83
C ALA A 358 1.08 -9.23 -15.12
N GLN A 359 0.41 -10.37 -15.27
CA GLN A 359 0.51 -11.22 -16.47
C GLN A 359 -0.17 -10.65 -17.71
N LEU A 360 -1.00 -9.61 -17.60
CA LEU A 360 -1.62 -8.97 -18.78
C LEU A 360 -0.58 -8.32 -19.70
N GLN A 361 0.59 -7.96 -19.15
CA GLN A 361 1.74 -7.42 -19.88
C GLN A 361 2.26 -8.34 -21.00
N SER A 362 2.14 -9.66 -20.86
CA SER A 362 2.82 -10.62 -21.74
C SER A 362 2.19 -10.77 -23.12
N ASN A 363 1.06 -10.10 -23.39
CA ASN A 363 0.24 -10.33 -24.58
C ASN A 363 0.23 -9.17 -25.58
N ASP A 364 0.92 -8.06 -25.31
CA ASP A 364 0.89 -6.84 -26.13
C ASP A 364 2.26 -6.58 -26.79
N GLU A 365 2.67 -7.51 -27.66
CA GLU A 365 3.73 -7.29 -28.66
C GLU A 365 3.10 -6.71 -29.93
N GLY A 366 3.03 -5.39 -30.01
CA GLY A 366 2.82 -4.72 -31.30
C GLY A 366 1.85 -3.57 -31.24
N ASP A 367 2.38 -2.37 -30.99
CA ASP A 367 2.21 -1.27 -31.93
C ASP A 367 3.17 -0.12 -31.60
N ASP A 368 3.79 0.43 -32.64
CA ASP A 368 4.71 1.57 -32.53
C ASP A 368 3.99 2.89 -32.19
N VAL A 369 2.67 2.87 -32.04
CA VAL A 369 1.83 4.03 -31.79
C VAL A 369 2.10 4.56 -30.37
N CYS A 370 2.42 5.85 -30.26
CA CYS A 370 2.47 6.52 -28.96
C CYS A 370 1.04 6.56 -28.40
N PRO A 371 0.73 5.88 -27.29
CA PRO A 371 -0.65 5.74 -26.83
C PRO A 371 -1.29 7.10 -26.58
N TRP A 372 -0.54 8.06 -26.04
CA TRP A 372 -1.03 9.40 -25.71
C TRP A 372 0.07 10.46 -25.80
N SER A 373 -0.22 11.60 -26.43
CA SER A 373 0.55 12.84 -26.22
C SER A 373 0.14 13.40 -24.86
N VAL A 374 0.93 13.14 -23.81
CA VAL A 374 0.70 13.74 -22.49
C VAL A 374 0.51 15.25 -22.64
N VAL A 375 -0.63 15.69 -22.13
CA VAL A 375 -1.26 17.00 -22.27
C VAL A 375 -0.24 18.13 -22.21
N GLY A 376 -0.25 18.91 -23.29
CA GLY A 376 0.44 20.18 -23.41
C GLY A 376 -0.03 20.85 -24.70
N GLU A 377 -1.34 21.11 -24.80
CA GLU A 377 -1.97 22.13 -25.66
C GLU A 377 -3.51 21.98 -25.59
N SER A 378 -4.15 22.57 -24.57
CA SER A 378 -5.54 23.10 -24.59
C SER A 378 -6.18 23.13 -23.20
N SER A 379 -5.78 24.10 -22.38
CA SER A 379 -6.63 24.72 -21.37
C SER A 379 -5.99 26.05 -21.00
N GLY A 380 -6.45 27.13 -21.63
CA GLY A 380 -6.15 28.48 -21.18
C GLY A 380 -6.78 28.69 -19.80
N ILE A 381 -6.03 28.39 -18.75
CA ILE A 381 -6.31 28.89 -17.41
C ILE A 381 -5.56 30.21 -17.30
N VAL A 382 -6.33 31.29 -17.30
CA VAL A 382 -5.88 32.62 -16.94
C VAL A 382 -5.29 32.55 -15.52
N MET A 383 -3.96 32.61 -15.42
CA MET A 383 -3.27 32.99 -14.20
C MET A 383 -3.62 34.46 -13.90
N LEU A 384 -4.69 34.68 -13.14
CA LEU A 384 -4.92 35.95 -12.46
C LEU A 384 -3.94 36.03 -11.30
N SER A 385 -2.87 36.76 -11.56
CA SER A 385 -1.95 37.29 -10.58
C SER A 385 -2.71 38.18 -9.60
N TYR A 386 -2.79 37.77 -8.33
CA TYR A 386 -3.02 38.69 -7.23
C TYR A 386 -1.71 38.88 -6.47
N LEU A 387 -1.02 39.95 -6.85
CA LEU A 387 0.03 40.60 -6.09
C LEU A 387 -0.37 42.08 -5.98
N LEU A 388 -0.41 42.57 -4.75
CA LEU A 388 -0.43 43.98 -4.31
C LEU A 388 -1.76 44.74 -4.42
N VAL A 389 -2.50 44.86 -3.30
CA VAL A 389 -2.60 46.07 -2.45
C VAL A 389 -2.85 45.64 -1.01
#